data_AF-A0A818CA46-F1
#
_entry.id   AF-A0A818CA46-F1
#
_cell.length_a   1.000
_cell.length_b   1.000
_cell.length_c   1.000
_cell.angle_alpha   90.00
_cell.angle_beta   90.00
_cell.angle_gamma   90.00
#
_symmetry.space_group_name_H-M   'P 1'
#
loop_
_entity.id
_entity.type
_entity.pdbx_description
1 polymer ?
#
loop_
_entity_poly.entity_id
_entity_poly.type
_entity_poly.pdbx_seq_one_letter_code
_entity_poly.pdbx_strand_id
1 'polypeptide(L)' 'PLFTLLEGINIIPHPPYSPDLAPCEHWLNDYIKQNLTDQPDEKSLARAVSKLIKNIPEEEF' A
#
# COMPACT_ATOMS: atom_id res chain seq x y z
N PRO A 1 6.03 -27.48 -1.16
CA PRO A 1 5.05 -26.38 -0.99
C PRO A 1 5.80 -25.05 -0.77
N LEU A 2 5.51 -24.05 -1.59
CA LEU A 2 6.33 -22.85 -1.83
C LEU A 2 6.00 -21.70 -0.86
N PHE A 3 5.79 -22.02 0.43
CA PHE A 3 5.46 -21.03 1.47
C PHE A 3 6.18 -21.36 2.78
N THR A 4 6.76 -20.32 3.41
CA THR A 4 7.33 -20.41 4.75
C THR A 4 6.30 -19.90 5.74
N LEU A 5 6.07 -20.66 6.82
CA LEU A 5 5.22 -20.23 7.93
C LEU A 5 6.07 -19.44 8.93
N LEU A 6 5.77 -18.15 9.10
CA LEU A 6 6.29 -17.34 10.20
C LEU A 6 5.13 -17.03 11.13
N GLU A 7 5.18 -17.52 12.38
CA GLU A 7 4.13 -17.26 13.39
C GLU A 7 2.69 -17.59 12.93
N GLY A 8 2.52 -18.59 12.04
CA GLY A 8 1.21 -18.98 11.49
C GLY A 8 0.77 -18.18 10.27
N ILE A 9 1.60 -17.26 9.77
CA ILE A 9 1.36 -16.48 8.56
C ILE A 9 2.06 -17.15 7.37
N ASN A 10 1.32 -17.36 6.28
CA ASN A 10 1.90 -17.79 5.01
C ASN A 10 2.66 -16.63 4.36
N ILE A 11 3.98 -16.72 4.31
CA ILE A 11 4.82 -15.73 3.65
C ILE A 11 4.89 -16.04 2.15
N ILE A 12 4.51 -15.07 1.32
CA ILE A 12 4.62 -15.15 -0.14
C ILE A 12 6.08 -14.83 -0.52
N PRO A 13 6.77 -15.71 -1.28
CA PRO A 13 8.11 -15.40 -1.78
C PRO A 13 8.09 -14.16 -2.67
N HIS A 14 8.96 -13.21 -2.38
CA HIS A 14 9.11 -11.98 -3.15
C HIS A 14 10.57 -11.84 -3.61
N PRO A 15 10.83 -11.73 -4.93
CA PRO A 15 12.20 -11.61 -5.43
C PRO A 15 12.84 -10.26 -5.04
N PRO A 16 14.18 -10.20 -4.87
CA PRO A 16 14.87 -8.95 -4.60
C PRO A 16 14.62 -7.89 -5.68
N TYR A 17 14.57 -6.62 -5.28
CA TYR A 17 14.45 -5.45 -6.16
C TYR A 17 13.29 -5.51 -7.17
N SER A 18 12.17 -6.14 -6.79
CA SER A 18 11.00 -6.30 -7.68
C SER A 18 9.77 -5.51 -7.19
N PRO A 19 9.84 -4.17 -7.11
CA PRO A 19 8.74 -3.34 -6.63
C PRO A 19 7.50 -3.43 -7.54
N ASP A 20 7.69 -3.78 -8.82
CA ASP A 20 6.63 -4.09 -9.78
C ASP A 20 5.76 -5.28 -9.36
N LEU A 21 6.26 -6.16 -8.49
CA LEU A 21 5.50 -7.29 -7.95
C LEU A 21 4.85 -6.98 -6.59
N ALA A 22 5.13 -5.82 -5.99
CA ALA A 22 4.57 -5.42 -4.70
C ALA A 22 3.39 -4.44 -4.93
N PRO A 23 2.12 -4.83 -4.64
CA PRO A 23 0.95 -3.98 -4.88
C PRO A 23 1.02 -2.59 -4.22
N CYS A 24 1.70 -2.50 -3.07
CA CYS A 24 1.89 -1.23 -2.40
C CYS A 24 2.77 -0.26 -3.23
N GLU A 25 3.83 -0.78 -3.86
CA GLU A 25 4.82 0.03 -4.56
C GLU A 25 4.34 0.45 -5.95
N HIS A 26 3.80 -0.47 -6.76
CA HIS A 26 3.44 -0.17 -8.14
C HIS A 26 2.04 0.41 -8.34
N TRP A 27 1.18 0.37 -7.31
CA TRP A 27 -0.18 0.86 -7.41
C TRP A 27 -0.56 1.80 -6.26
N LEU A 28 -0.59 1.31 -5.02
CA LEU A 28 -1.16 2.08 -3.90
C LEU A 28 -0.42 3.39 -3.65
N ASN A 29 0.92 3.37 -3.63
CA ASN A 29 1.73 4.55 -3.38
C ASN A 29 1.53 5.61 -4.47
N ASP A 30 1.42 5.19 -5.73
CA ASP A 30 1.18 6.09 -6.85
C ASP A 30 -0.25 6.62 -6.85
N TYR A 31 -1.25 5.79 -6.53
CA TYR A 31 -2.63 6.21 -6.33
C TYR A 31 -2.74 7.29 -5.25
N ILE A 32 -2.07 7.11 -4.10
CA ILE A 32 -2.05 8.10 -3.02
C ILE A 32 -1.44 9.40 -3.53
N LYS A 33 -0.24 9.35 -4.14
CA LYS A 33 0.44 10.58 -4.62
C LYS A 33 -0.36 11.34 -5.68
N GLN A 34 -1.09 10.64 -6.55
CA GLN A 34 -1.91 11.27 -7.60
C GLN A 34 -3.17 11.95 -7.06
N ASN A 35 -3.71 11.46 -5.93
CA ASN A 35 -4.99 11.90 -5.39
C ASN A 35 -4.88 12.72 -4.10
N LEU A 36 -3.67 12.85 -3.55
CA LEU A 36 -3.40 13.64 -2.36
C LEU A 36 -3.02 15.08 -2.75
N THR A 37 -3.57 16.05 -2.05
CA THR A 37 -3.13 17.45 -2.13
C THR A 37 -2.09 17.77 -1.06
N ASP A 38 -1.35 18.85 -1.25
CA ASP A 38 -0.39 19.33 -0.25
C ASP A 38 -1.05 19.56 1.11
N GLN A 39 -0.37 19.10 2.15
CA GLN A 39 -0.80 19.27 3.54
C GLN A 39 0.21 20.14 4.29
N PRO A 40 -0.26 21.00 5.20
CA PRO A 40 0.61 21.95 5.90
C PRO A 40 1.51 21.29 6.96
N ASP A 41 1.17 20.08 7.41
CA ASP A 41 1.86 19.37 8.48
C ASP A 41 1.61 17.86 8.44
N GLU A 42 2.42 17.11 9.20
CA GLU A 42 2.37 15.64 9.28
C GLU A 42 1.02 15.10 9.79
N LYS A 43 0.36 15.78 10.74
CA LYS A 43 -0.94 15.32 11.28
C LYS A 43 -2.04 15.48 10.24
N SER A 44 -2.01 16.58 9.50
CA SER A 44 -2.91 16.83 8.36
C SER A 44 -2.67 15.81 7.24
N LEU A 45 -1.41 15.49 6.96
CA LEU A 45 -1.00 14.43 6.03
C LEU A 45 -1.56 13.06 6.42
N ALA A 46 -1.33 12.62 7.65
CA ALA A 46 -1.82 11.33 8.15
C ALA A 46 -3.36 11.21 8.07
N ARG A 47 -4.08 12.29 8.39
CA ARG A 47 -5.54 12.35 8.25
C ARG A 47 -5.99 12.27 6.80
N ALA A 48 -5.34 13.00 5.90
CA ALA A 48 -5.67 13.03 4.48
C ALA A 48 -5.44 11.65 3.83
N VAL A 49 -4.30 11.03 4.07
CA VAL A 49 -3.98 9.67 3.60
C VAL A 49 -4.97 8.65 4.15
N SER A 50 -5.26 8.70 5.46
CA SER A 50 -6.24 7.79 6.08
C SER A 50 -7.64 7.94 5.48
N LYS A 51 -8.06 9.17 5.17
CA LYS A 51 -9.35 9.43 4.52
C LYS A 51 -9.35 8.89 3.09
N LEU A 52 -8.29 9.12 2.33
CA LEU A 52 -8.18 8.68 0.94
C LEU A 52 -8.24 7.15 0.86
N ILE A 53 -7.43 6.43 1.64
CA ILE A 53 -7.40 4.96 1.64
C ILE A 53 -8.76 4.36 2.01
N LYS A 54 -9.46 4.94 3.01
CA LYS A 54 -10.80 4.49 3.43
C LYS A 54 -11.90 4.68 2.39
N ASN A 55 -11.66 5.50 1.36
CA ASN A 55 -12.62 5.76 0.30
C ASN A 55 -12.23 5.08 -1.02
N ILE A 56 -11.19 4.25 -1.04
CA ILE A 56 -10.88 3.40 -2.21
C ILE A 56 -12.03 2.40 -2.36
N PRO A 57 -12.69 2.31 -3.53
CA PRO A 57 -13.75 1.33 -3.77
C PRO A 57 -13.27 -0.11 -3.56
N GLU A 58 -14.14 -0.99 -3.07
CA GLU A 58 -13.78 -2.39 -2.84
C GLU A 58 -13.42 -3.12 -4.15
N GLU A 59 -13.99 -2.71 -5.29
CA GLU A 59 -13.67 -3.28 -6.61
C GLU A 59 -12.23 -3.02 -7.10
N GLU A 60 -11.50 -2.12 -6.47
CA GLU A 60 -10.08 -1.87 -6.76
C GLU A 60 -9.14 -2.85 -6.04
N PHE A 61 -9.67 -3.70 -5.14
CA PHE A 61 -8.96 -4.76 -4.43
C PHE A 61 -9.26 -6.15 -5.01
#